data_AF-A0A8J1U3X1-F1
#
_entry.id   AF-A0A8J1U3X1-F1
#
_cell.length_a   1.000
_cell.length_b   1.000
_cell.length_c   1.000
_cell.angle_alpha   90.00
_cell.angle_beta   90.00
_cell.angle_gamma   90.00
#
_symmetry.space_group_name_H-M   'P 1'
#
loop_
_entity.id
_entity.type
_entity.pdbx_description
1 polymer ?
#
loop_
_entity_poly.entity_id
_entity_poly.type
_entity_poly.pdbx_seq_one_letter_code
_entity_poly.pdbx_strand_id
1 'polypeptide(L)'
;MPPKKKKKGKKSGKKSGKKSASTGKGNFDAINELSKEYFLIQIRDLENRLARYQQKCDELEVANGEFKDQFQQMSRDKKDIVVFLKKNLEQRGDEIADLNDRLLGLQQAKDTEKEQYETQLQHLRTEFQETKDQLTSENMILGGKLASLEEFKVQKEDLMAKFAMMEDELQKQQNEHKDVIYNLERKQVVDKDRLKKEMVMRVNQVAAEFRKVSNKQMAETTKRTIRENVSINAQLAKMSDKTMELIQENDELKQKEKKHRQQIEMLETNEKELAKKNLSNQKVIRMLTEKAKGQEAMINEYELRESEYQEIEAEADLLKQQVEATRDELLSLSAENDRLADEYNATKGTLKDESARKRKLERILKDSANALGIVLSKPSAAELEEAEQEKVEKRDNMLEHLLILLNSAAALGVGPTPGEFIGEEPRARSKSPSEYPGIGSLKKGQMPLSPIARGPHGTLPHYQLGDLGLIPRPKVKIPSNIEKVRALSPTTRLGTLKKVLTRSIAIQTVSSPKAMFFADQLLSRGSTLPESASMRREFDKPDKLISPITSAKKITSKVF
;
A
#
# COMPACT_ATOMS: atom_id res chain seq x y z
N MET A 1 -49.60 -15.61 -27.88
CA MET A 1 -50.99 -15.46 -27.39
C MET A 1 -51.95 -15.61 -28.56
N PRO A 2 -52.96 -16.50 -28.52
CA PRO A 2 -54.22 -16.26 -29.23
C PRO A 2 -55.15 -15.41 -28.34
N PRO A 3 -56.18 -14.75 -28.92
CA PRO A 3 -57.52 -15.13 -28.47
C PRO A 3 -58.61 -15.10 -29.56
N LYS A 4 -59.61 -15.96 -29.31
CA LYS A 4 -60.92 -16.08 -29.98
C LYS A 4 -61.84 -14.87 -29.67
N LYS A 5 -62.77 -14.54 -30.58
CA LYS A 5 -64.24 -14.47 -30.32
C LYS A 5 -65.09 -13.96 -31.51
N LYS A 6 -66.10 -14.77 -31.88
CA LYS A 6 -67.56 -14.46 -32.05
C LYS A 6 -67.97 -13.50 -33.22
N LYS A 7 -69.12 -13.59 -33.89
CA LYS A 7 -70.49 -13.98 -33.50
C LYS A 7 -71.41 -13.96 -34.76
N LYS A 8 -72.45 -14.81 -34.76
CA LYS A 8 -73.88 -14.57 -35.15
C LYS A 8 -74.27 -13.89 -36.48
N GLY A 9 -75.30 -14.50 -37.12
CA GLY A 9 -76.46 -13.79 -37.71
C GLY A 9 -76.88 -14.31 -39.09
N LYS A 10 -77.79 -15.29 -39.23
CA LYS A 10 -79.28 -15.22 -39.21
C LYS A 10 -79.91 -14.70 -40.53
N LYS A 11 -80.68 -15.59 -41.19
CA LYS A 11 -82.13 -15.46 -41.55
C LYS A 11 -82.53 -15.49 -43.04
N SER A 12 -83.72 -16.09 -43.23
CA SER A 12 -84.64 -16.16 -44.37
C SER A 12 -84.27 -17.23 -45.41
N GLY A 13 -85.07 -18.28 -45.65
CA GLY A 13 -86.53 -18.35 -45.84
C GLY A 13 -86.73 -18.70 -47.32
N LYS A 14 -87.63 -19.56 -47.79
CA LYS A 14 -88.87 -20.11 -47.26
C LYS A 14 -89.43 -21.04 -48.35
N LYS A 15 -90.06 -22.16 -47.93
CA LYS A 15 -91.09 -22.96 -48.66
C LYS A 15 -90.63 -23.63 -49.97
N SER A 16 -91.15 -24.77 -50.40
CA SER A 16 -92.25 -25.68 -50.05
C SER A 16 -91.98 -26.91 -50.95
N GLY A 17 -92.14 -28.17 -50.58
CA GLY A 17 -93.19 -28.76 -49.80
C GLY A 17 -93.85 -29.86 -50.65
N LYS A 18 -93.82 -31.08 -50.12
CA LYS A 18 -94.88 -32.10 -50.16
C LYS A 18 -94.97 -33.02 -51.40
N LYS A 19 -94.73 -34.32 -51.12
CA LYS A 19 -95.48 -35.57 -51.44
C LYS A 19 -96.02 -35.72 -52.87
N SER A 20 -95.99 -36.87 -53.53
CA SER A 20 -96.34 -38.22 -53.06
C SER A 20 -96.03 -39.24 -54.16
N ALA A 21 -95.86 -40.49 -53.75
CA ALA A 21 -96.01 -41.68 -54.59
C ALA A 21 -97.38 -41.72 -55.30
N SER A 22 -97.41 -42.27 -56.52
CA SER A 22 -98.48 -43.15 -57.00
C SER A 22 -98.12 -43.76 -58.35
N THR A 23 -97.97 -45.07 -58.31
CA THR A 23 -98.43 -46.08 -59.27
C THR A 23 -99.48 -45.60 -60.28
N GLY A 24 -99.28 -45.91 -61.56
CA GLY A 24 -100.26 -45.71 -62.63
C GLY A 24 -99.73 -46.26 -63.96
N LYS A 25 -100.25 -47.41 -64.38
CA LYS A 25 -99.99 -48.10 -65.65
C LYS A 25 -100.15 -47.14 -66.84
N GLY A 26 -99.07 -46.94 -67.58
CA GLY A 26 -99.08 -46.34 -68.92
C GLY A 26 -99.22 -47.44 -69.95
N ASN A 27 -100.39 -47.49 -70.58
CA ASN A 27 -100.67 -48.28 -71.76
C ASN A 27 -99.79 -47.80 -72.93
N PHE A 28 -99.47 -48.73 -73.82
CA PHE A 28 -98.89 -48.52 -75.13
C PHE A 28 -99.54 -47.33 -75.87
N ASP A 29 -98.71 -46.41 -76.37
CA ASP A 29 -98.65 -45.96 -77.77
C ASP A 29 -98.09 -44.53 -77.87
N ALA A 30 -97.03 -44.41 -78.68
CA ALA A 30 -96.43 -43.17 -79.19
C ALA A 30 -96.17 -42.04 -78.17
N ILE A 31 -95.00 -42.08 -77.52
CA ILE A 31 -94.40 -40.86 -76.97
C ILE A 31 -94.25 -39.85 -78.11
N ASN A 32 -95.09 -38.83 -78.09
CA ASN A 32 -95.06 -37.64 -78.92
C ASN A 32 -93.61 -37.12 -79.02
N GLU A 33 -93.06 -37.04 -80.23
CA GLU A 33 -91.68 -36.61 -80.50
C GLU A 33 -91.30 -35.33 -79.75
N LEU A 34 -92.25 -34.41 -79.58
CA LEU A 34 -92.09 -33.13 -78.91
C LEU A 34 -91.67 -33.21 -77.43
N SER A 35 -92.19 -34.19 -76.66
CA SER A 35 -91.83 -34.34 -75.24
C SER A 35 -90.51 -35.08 -75.04
N LYS A 36 -90.14 -35.97 -75.96
CA LYS A 36 -88.77 -36.50 -76.05
C LYS A 36 -87.77 -35.39 -76.37
N GLU A 37 -88.08 -34.53 -77.32
CA GLU A 37 -87.24 -33.38 -77.67
C GLU A 37 -87.06 -32.41 -76.50
N TYR A 38 -88.12 -32.11 -75.73
CA TYR A 38 -88.03 -31.27 -74.53
C TYR A 38 -87.06 -31.83 -73.48
N PHE A 39 -87.17 -33.12 -73.15
CA PHE A 39 -86.25 -33.76 -72.19
C PHE A 39 -84.82 -33.87 -72.75
N LEU A 40 -84.65 -34.07 -74.06
CA LEU A 40 -83.33 -34.04 -74.70
C LEU A 40 -82.68 -32.65 -74.65
N ILE A 41 -83.45 -31.58 -74.84
CA ILE A 41 -82.98 -30.19 -74.68
C ILE A 41 -82.58 -29.93 -73.22
N GLN A 42 -83.39 -30.40 -72.26
CA GLN A 42 -83.09 -30.25 -70.83
C GLN A 42 -81.84 -31.03 -70.41
N ILE A 43 -81.67 -32.27 -70.88
CA ILE A 43 -80.46 -33.07 -70.68
C ILE A 43 -79.27 -32.32 -71.25
N ARG A 44 -79.38 -31.78 -72.47
CA ARG A 44 -78.30 -31.02 -73.12
C ARG A 44 -77.94 -29.74 -72.36
N ASP A 45 -78.91 -29.02 -71.80
CA ASP A 45 -78.64 -27.83 -70.96
C ASP A 45 -77.98 -28.21 -69.61
N LEU A 46 -78.42 -29.29 -68.98
CA LEU A 46 -77.80 -29.82 -67.76
C LEU A 46 -76.39 -30.34 -68.01
N GLU A 47 -76.15 -31.04 -69.12
CA GLU A 47 -74.83 -31.48 -69.57
C GLU A 47 -73.92 -30.28 -69.85
N ASN A 48 -74.41 -29.25 -70.56
CA ASN A 48 -73.68 -28.01 -70.77
C ASN A 48 -73.35 -27.28 -69.46
N ARG A 49 -74.26 -27.31 -68.48
CA ARG A 49 -74.03 -26.71 -67.15
C ARG A 49 -73.02 -27.52 -66.34
N LEU A 50 -73.07 -28.85 -66.42
CA LEU A 50 -72.12 -29.75 -65.79
C LEU A 50 -70.73 -29.56 -66.39
N ALA A 51 -70.62 -29.46 -67.73
CA ALA A 51 -69.38 -29.15 -68.43
C ALA A 51 -68.79 -27.80 -67.99
N ARG A 52 -69.61 -26.75 -67.85
CA ARG A 52 -69.17 -25.44 -67.31
C ARG A 52 -68.68 -25.53 -65.86
N TYR A 53 -69.34 -26.32 -65.02
CA TYR A 53 -68.89 -26.51 -63.64
C TYR A 53 -67.62 -27.34 -63.57
N GLN A 54 -67.47 -28.36 -64.42
CA GLN A 54 -66.26 -29.15 -64.51
C GLN A 54 -65.09 -28.30 -64.99
N GLN A 55 -65.25 -27.53 -66.07
CA GLN A 55 -64.26 -26.57 -66.54
C GLN A 55 -63.87 -25.57 -65.43
N LYS A 56 -64.85 -25.05 -64.67
CA LYS A 56 -64.57 -24.15 -63.55
C LYS A 56 -63.84 -24.85 -62.39
N CYS A 57 -64.15 -26.11 -62.11
CA CYS A 57 -63.42 -26.90 -61.12
C CYS A 57 -61.98 -27.15 -61.57
N ASP A 58 -61.77 -27.50 -62.84
CA ASP A 58 -60.46 -27.72 -63.44
C ASP A 58 -59.64 -26.41 -63.42
N GLU A 59 -60.25 -25.27 -63.79
CA GLU A 59 -59.64 -23.94 -63.71
C GLU A 59 -59.23 -23.58 -62.27
N LEU A 60 -60.11 -23.84 -61.29
CA LEU A 60 -59.82 -23.61 -59.87
C LEU A 60 -58.74 -24.56 -59.34
N GLU A 61 -58.67 -25.80 -59.83
CA GLU A 61 -57.65 -26.76 -59.47
C GLU A 61 -56.27 -26.35 -59.99
N VAL A 62 -56.20 -25.92 -61.25
CA VAL A 62 -54.99 -25.35 -61.86
C VAL A 62 -54.54 -24.10 -61.09
N ALA A 63 -55.43 -23.13 -60.85
CA ALA A 63 -55.09 -21.91 -60.12
C ALA A 63 -54.62 -22.20 -58.68
N ASN A 64 -55.23 -23.17 -58.00
CA ASN A 64 -54.81 -23.59 -56.66
C ASN A 64 -53.45 -24.33 -56.70
N GLY A 65 -53.17 -25.08 -57.76
CA GLY A 65 -51.83 -25.63 -58.04
C GLY A 65 -50.79 -24.52 -58.19
N GLU A 66 -51.06 -23.53 -59.05
CA GLU A 66 -50.19 -22.38 -59.27
C GLU A 66 -49.93 -21.59 -57.98
N PHE A 67 -50.95 -21.34 -57.15
CA PHE A 67 -50.78 -20.66 -55.85
C PHE A 67 -49.92 -21.48 -54.88
N LYS A 68 -50.07 -22.81 -54.85
CA LYS A 68 -49.21 -23.67 -54.02
C LYS A 68 -47.77 -23.63 -54.49
N ASP A 69 -47.53 -23.63 -55.79
CA ASP A 69 -46.18 -23.55 -56.35
C ASP A 69 -45.54 -22.20 -56.07
N GLN A 70 -46.27 -21.09 -56.24
CA GLN A 70 -45.82 -19.75 -55.86
C GLN A 70 -45.51 -19.66 -54.36
N PHE A 71 -46.34 -20.25 -53.50
CA PHE A 71 -46.09 -20.28 -52.06
C PHE A 71 -44.85 -21.11 -51.70
N GLN A 72 -44.66 -22.27 -52.36
CA GLN A 72 -43.47 -23.08 -52.18
C GLN A 72 -42.21 -22.35 -52.66
N GLN A 73 -42.28 -21.69 -53.81
CA GLN A 73 -41.18 -20.88 -54.34
C GLN A 73 -40.83 -19.76 -53.36
N MET A 74 -41.81 -18.99 -52.90
CA MET A 74 -41.60 -17.93 -51.91
C MET A 74 -41.02 -18.46 -50.58
N SER A 75 -41.43 -19.65 -50.16
CA SER A 75 -40.89 -20.30 -48.96
C SER A 75 -39.43 -20.73 -49.15
N ARG A 76 -39.06 -21.22 -50.35
CA ARG A 76 -37.67 -21.53 -50.72
C ARG A 76 -36.82 -20.27 -50.77
N ASP A 77 -37.26 -19.25 -51.52
CA ASP A 77 -36.56 -17.97 -51.64
C ASP A 77 -36.32 -17.33 -50.27
N LYS A 78 -37.33 -17.33 -49.39
CA LYS A 78 -37.18 -16.83 -48.02
C LYS A 78 -36.13 -17.62 -47.24
N LYS A 79 -36.11 -18.95 -47.34
CA LYS A 79 -35.09 -19.76 -46.68
C LYS A 79 -33.70 -19.44 -47.21
N ASP A 80 -33.54 -19.30 -48.52
CA ASP A 80 -32.26 -18.99 -49.16
C ASP A 80 -31.75 -17.60 -48.75
N ILE A 81 -32.65 -16.60 -48.73
CA ILE A 81 -32.33 -15.26 -48.20
C ILE A 81 -31.90 -15.33 -46.74
N VAL A 82 -32.62 -16.07 -45.90
CA VAL A 82 -32.28 -16.22 -44.48
C VAL A 82 -30.92 -16.91 -44.31
N VAL A 83 -30.63 -17.95 -45.09
CA VAL A 83 -29.32 -18.63 -45.05
C VAL A 83 -28.21 -17.69 -45.50
N PHE A 84 -28.41 -16.95 -46.59
CA PHE A 84 -27.45 -15.96 -47.07
C PHE A 84 -27.18 -14.86 -46.03
N LEU A 85 -28.22 -14.30 -45.42
CA LEU A 85 -28.08 -13.28 -44.39
C LEU A 85 -27.40 -13.81 -43.13
N LYS A 86 -27.71 -15.05 -42.72
CA LYS A 86 -27.02 -15.71 -41.59
C LYS A 86 -25.54 -15.90 -41.88
N LYS A 87 -25.20 -16.42 -43.06
CA LYS A 87 -23.81 -16.62 -43.48
C LYS A 87 -23.04 -15.31 -43.54
N ASN A 88 -23.65 -14.26 -44.08
CA ASN A 88 -23.03 -12.94 -44.14
C ASN A 88 -22.85 -12.35 -42.73
N LEU A 89 -23.83 -12.52 -41.83
CA LEU A 89 -23.72 -12.08 -40.44
C LEU A 89 -22.61 -12.82 -39.68
N GLU A 90 -22.47 -14.13 -39.90
CA GLU A 90 -21.39 -14.94 -39.35
C GLU A 90 -20.03 -14.49 -39.88
N GLN A 91 -19.89 -14.31 -41.19
CA GLN A 91 -18.66 -13.78 -41.81
C GLN A 91 -18.27 -12.40 -41.25
N ARG A 92 -19.23 -11.50 -41.06
CA ARG A 92 -18.97 -10.20 -40.40
C ARG A 92 -18.60 -10.36 -38.94
N GLY A 93 -19.18 -11.33 -38.24
CA GLY A 93 -18.81 -11.67 -36.87
C GLY A 93 -17.36 -12.13 -36.76
N ASP A 94 -16.95 -13.03 -37.65
CA ASP A 94 -15.57 -13.55 -37.74
C ASP A 94 -14.58 -12.41 -38.10
N GLU A 95 -14.91 -11.58 -39.09
CA GLU A 95 -14.10 -10.40 -39.45
C GLU A 95 -13.93 -9.44 -38.26
N ILE A 96 -14.98 -9.21 -37.46
CA ILE A 96 -14.92 -8.37 -36.26
C ILE A 96 -14.02 -9.02 -35.21
N ALA A 97 -14.10 -10.34 -35.02
CA ALA A 97 -13.24 -11.07 -34.10
C ALA A 97 -11.76 -10.95 -34.49
N ASP A 98 -11.43 -11.23 -35.77
CA ASP A 98 -10.07 -11.12 -36.30
C ASP A 98 -9.50 -9.70 -36.17
N LEU A 99 -10.31 -8.67 -36.44
CA LEU A 99 -9.90 -7.27 -36.29
C LEU A 99 -9.68 -6.91 -34.82
N ASN A 100 -10.52 -7.40 -33.91
CA ASN A 100 -10.34 -7.18 -32.47
C ASN A 100 -9.07 -7.86 -31.94
N ASP A 101 -8.80 -9.10 -32.34
CA ASP A 101 -7.58 -9.82 -31.95
C ASP A 101 -6.33 -9.10 -32.46
N ARG A 102 -6.37 -8.61 -33.71
CA ARG A 102 -5.29 -7.80 -34.27
C ARG A 102 -5.11 -6.48 -33.54
N LEU A 103 -6.20 -5.82 -33.15
CA LEU A 103 -6.16 -4.57 -32.39
C LEU A 103 -5.54 -4.81 -31.01
N LEU A 104 -5.96 -5.87 -30.31
CA LEU A 104 -5.40 -6.25 -29.01
C LEU A 104 -3.91 -6.57 -29.13
N GLY A 105 -3.49 -7.33 -30.14
CA GLY A 105 -2.09 -7.63 -30.38
C GLY A 105 -1.25 -6.38 -30.65
N LEU A 106 -1.76 -5.45 -31.47
CA LEU A 106 -1.10 -4.16 -31.73
C LEU A 106 -1.03 -3.28 -30.48
N GLN A 107 -2.08 -3.28 -29.66
CA GLN A 107 -2.10 -2.54 -28.40
C GLN A 107 -1.06 -3.09 -27.41
N GLN A 108 -0.97 -4.41 -27.26
CA GLN A 108 0.05 -5.05 -26.43
C GLN A 108 1.48 -4.80 -26.95
N ALA A 109 1.70 -4.89 -28.27
CA ALA A 109 2.99 -4.58 -28.87
C ALA A 109 3.39 -3.11 -28.61
N LYS A 110 2.45 -2.17 -28.76
CA LYS A 110 2.68 -0.76 -28.44
C LYS A 110 2.99 -0.53 -26.97
N ASP A 111 2.25 -1.17 -26.07
CA ASP A 111 2.44 -1.00 -24.63
C ASP A 111 3.80 -1.58 -24.17
N THR A 112 4.21 -2.72 -24.73
CA THR A 112 5.54 -3.31 -24.47
C THR A 112 6.69 -2.46 -25.03
N GLU A 113 6.56 -1.93 -26.26
CA GLU A 113 7.54 -0.98 -26.80
C GLU A 113 7.64 0.28 -25.93
N LYS A 114 6.50 0.81 -25.49
CA LYS A 114 6.46 1.98 -24.61
C LYS A 114 7.17 1.70 -23.28
N GLU A 115 6.90 0.57 -22.64
CA GLU A 115 7.56 0.16 -21.38
C GLU A 115 9.08 -0.02 -21.58
N GLN A 116 9.50 -0.59 -22.71
CA GLN A 116 10.92 -0.71 -23.06
C GLN A 116 11.59 0.66 -23.22
N TYR A 117 10.96 1.60 -23.95
CA TYR A 117 11.49 2.96 -24.10
C TYR A 117 11.52 3.72 -22.77
N GLU A 118 10.49 3.58 -21.92
CA GLU A 118 10.46 4.19 -20.59
C GLU A 118 11.60 3.63 -19.71
N THR A 119 11.83 2.32 -19.75
CA THR A 119 12.92 1.67 -19.03
C THR A 119 14.29 2.13 -19.53
N GLN A 120 14.50 2.20 -20.86
CA GLN A 120 15.73 2.72 -21.46
C GLN A 120 15.97 4.18 -21.09
N LEU A 121 14.92 5.01 -21.10
CA LEU A 121 15.02 6.41 -20.71
C LEU A 121 15.37 6.56 -19.23
N GLN A 122 14.78 5.74 -18.37
CA GLN A 122 15.10 5.72 -16.94
C GLN A 122 16.54 5.27 -16.70
N HIS A 123 16.98 4.21 -17.37
CA HIS A 123 18.35 3.71 -17.30
C HIS A 123 19.35 4.78 -17.75
N LEU A 124 19.11 5.43 -18.89
CA LEU A 124 19.98 6.48 -19.39
C LEU A 124 20.01 7.70 -18.45
N ARG A 125 18.88 8.06 -17.83
CA ARG A 125 18.85 9.10 -16.78
C ARG A 125 19.68 8.73 -15.56
N THR A 126 19.62 7.47 -15.11
CA THR A 126 20.43 7.00 -13.98
C THR A 126 21.92 7.04 -14.33
N GLU A 127 22.32 6.57 -15.51
CA GLU A 127 23.72 6.59 -15.96
C GLU A 127 24.26 8.02 -16.08
N PHE A 128 23.46 8.94 -16.64
CA PHE A 128 23.85 10.36 -16.71
C PHE A 128 23.99 10.99 -15.31
N GLN A 129 23.10 10.65 -14.39
CA GLN A 129 23.17 11.16 -13.02
C GLN A 129 24.39 10.60 -12.29
N GLU A 130 24.69 9.31 -12.41
CA GLU A 130 25.89 8.69 -11.86
C GLU A 130 27.18 9.29 -12.44
N THR A 131 27.22 9.49 -13.76
CA THR A 131 28.37 10.13 -14.44
C THR A 131 28.56 11.57 -13.95
N LYS A 132 27.47 12.31 -13.79
CA LYS A 132 27.50 13.68 -13.25
C LYS A 132 28.02 13.68 -11.82
N ASP A 133 27.56 12.77 -10.96
CA ASP A 133 27.98 12.68 -9.57
C ASP A 133 29.46 12.28 -9.47
N GLN A 134 29.92 11.37 -10.34
CA GLN A 134 31.34 11.01 -10.45
C GLN A 134 32.19 12.23 -10.84
N LEU A 135 31.87 12.92 -11.93
CA LEU A 135 32.60 14.11 -12.38
C LEU A 135 32.56 15.25 -11.35
N THR A 136 31.47 15.37 -10.59
CA THR A 136 31.35 16.34 -9.50
C THR A 136 32.30 15.97 -8.35
N SER A 137 32.36 14.70 -7.98
CA SER A 137 33.29 14.21 -6.95
C SER A 137 34.76 14.40 -7.35
N GLU A 138 35.10 14.13 -8.62
CA GLU A 138 36.43 14.34 -9.17
C GLU A 138 36.80 15.83 -9.15
N ASN A 139 35.89 16.72 -9.56
CA ASN A 139 36.10 18.16 -9.46
C ASN A 139 36.31 18.63 -8.01
N MET A 140 35.57 18.08 -7.04
CA MET A 140 35.79 18.39 -5.63
C MET A 140 37.19 17.96 -5.16
N ILE A 141 37.63 16.76 -5.54
CA ILE A 141 38.97 16.26 -5.20
C ILE A 141 40.05 17.11 -5.87
N LEU A 142 39.89 17.47 -7.14
CA LEU A 142 40.81 18.34 -7.86
C LEU A 142 40.86 19.74 -7.25
N GLY A 143 39.71 20.30 -6.84
CA GLY A 143 39.63 21.55 -6.11
C GLY A 143 40.38 21.50 -4.78
N GLY A 144 40.26 20.39 -4.03
CA GLY A 144 41.04 20.15 -2.82
C GLY A 144 42.55 20.09 -3.08
N LYS A 145 42.98 19.34 -4.12
CA LYS A 145 44.40 19.27 -4.53
C LYS A 145 44.94 20.63 -4.95
N LEU A 146 44.14 21.43 -5.66
CA LEU A 146 44.52 22.78 -6.07
C LEU A 146 44.71 23.69 -4.86
N ALA A 147 43.80 23.66 -3.89
CA ALA A 147 43.94 24.42 -2.65
C ALA A 147 45.21 24.03 -1.87
N SER A 148 45.53 22.74 -1.76
CA SER A 148 46.78 22.28 -1.14
C SER A 148 48.03 22.75 -1.92
N LEU A 149 47.95 22.82 -3.25
CA LEU A 149 49.05 23.32 -4.08
C LEU A 149 49.24 24.83 -3.91
N GLU A 150 48.15 25.59 -3.81
CA GLU A 150 48.18 27.03 -3.51
C GLU A 150 48.77 27.30 -2.12
N GLU A 151 48.37 26.53 -1.12
CA GLU A 151 48.95 26.62 0.23
C GLU A 151 50.45 26.33 0.21
N PHE A 152 50.88 25.26 -0.50
CA PHE A 152 52.30 24.95 -0.67
C PHE A 152 53.07 26.08 -1.36
N LYS A 153 52.48 26.71 -2.37
CA LYS A 153 53.09 27.86 -3.07
C LYS A 153 53.30 29.03 -2.12
N VAL A 154 52.29 29.39 -1.32
CA VAL A 154 52.38 30.47 -0.33
C VAL A 154 53.46 30.16 0.70
N GLN A 155 53.47 28.94 1.25
CA GLN A 155 54.50 28.52 2.22
C GLN A 155 55.92 28.58 1.64
N LYS A 156 56.09 28.21 0.37
CA LYS A 156 57.37 28.33 -0.33
C LYS A 156 57.79 29.78 -0.47
N GLU A 157 56.89 30.68 -0.88
CA GLU A 157 57.18 32.12 -1.02
C GLU A 157 57.56 32.74 0.34
N ASP A 158 56.83 32.44 1.41
CA ASP A 158 57.14 32.88 2.77
C ASP A 158 58.52 32.39 3.24
N LEU A 159 58.85 31.14 2.93
CA LEU A 159 60.15 30.56 3.29
C LEU A 159 61.29 31.24 2.50
N MET A 160 61.10 31.44 1.20
CA MET A 160 62.07 32.15 0.36
C MET A 160 62.28 33.59 0.83
N ALA A 161 61.22 34.29 1.24
CA ALA A 161 61.32 35.63 1.82
C ALA A 161 62.14 35.64 3.11
N LYS A 162 61.92 34.67 4.01
CA LYS A 162 62.72 34.52 5.24
C LYS A 162 64.19 34.25 4.96
N PHE A 163 64.50 33.42 3.96
CA PHE A 163 65.89 33.18 3.54
C PHE A 163 66.54 34.47 3.02
N ALA A 164 65.87 35.21 2.13
CA ALA A 164 66.38 36.47 1.63
C ALA A 164 66.63 37.50 2.74
N MET A 165 65.73 37.60 3.72
CA MET A 165 65.92 38.46 4.90
C MET A 165 67.13 38.03 5.75
N MET A 166 67.33 36.73 5.94
CA MET A 166 68.45 36.21 6.71
C MET A 166 69.79 36.41 5.99
N GLU A 167 69.81 36.26 4.67
CA GLU A 167 70.99 36.55 3.84
C GLU A 167 71.35 38.04 3.89
N ASP A 168 70.37 38.94 3.82
CA ASP A 168 70.60 40.40 3.93
C ASP A 168 71.13 40.80 5.31
N GLU A 169 70.54 40.25 6.38
CA GLU A 169 71.01 40.49 7.75
C GLU A 169 72.43 39.93 7.96
N LEU A 170 72.75 38.75 7.43
CA LEU A 170 74.10 38.20 7.48
C LEU A 170 75.10 39.07 6.73
N GLN A 171 74.72 39.57 5.55
CA GLN A 171 75.55 40.48 4.76
C GLN A 171 75.79 41.80 5.50
N LYS A 172 74.76 42.33 6.16
CA LYS A 172 74.85 43.53 6.98
C LYS A 172 75.78 43.31 8.17
N GLN A 173 75.64 42.21 8.92
CA GLN A 173 76.55 41.86 10.02
C GLN A 173 77.99 41.69 9.52
N GLN A 174 78.19 41.08 8.35
CA GLN A 174 79.52 40.95 7.77
C GLN A 174 80.14 42.31 7.44
N ASN A 175 79.35 43.25 6.92
CA ASN A 175 79.79 44.61 6.65
C ASN A 175 80.09 45.39 7.94
N GLU A 176 79.20 45.32 8.94
CA GLU A 176 79.41 45.92 10.27
C GLU A 176 80.67 45.37 10.95
N HIS A 177 80.92 44.06 10.87
CA HIS A 177 82.14 43.47 11.40
C HIS A 177 83.39 43.95 10.65
N LYS A 178 83.34 44.09 9.31
CA LYS A 178 84.45 44.68 8.54
C LYS A 178 84.73 46.11 8.99
N ASP A 179 83.69 46.91 9.20
CA ASP A 179 83.82 48.30 9.66
C ASP A 179 84.39 48.38 11.08
N VAL A 180 83.95 47.49 11.98
CA VAL A 180 84.51 47.38 13.34
C VAL A 180 85.98 47.01 13.30
N ILE A 181 86.38 46.03 12.47
CA ILE A 181 87.79 45.65 12.29
C ILE A 181 88.59 46.85 11.78
N TYR A 182 88.12 47.51 10.72
CA TYR A 182 88.79 48.68 10.17
C TYR A 182 88.95 49.81 11.20
N ASN A 183 87.91 50.08 11.99
CA ASN A 183 87.96 51.09 13.05
C ASN A 183 88.90 50.71 14.20
N LEU A 184 88.96 49.43 14.57
CA LEU A 184 89.89 48.91 15.57
C LEU A 184 91.34 49.00 15.08
N GLU A 185 91.61 48.62 13.83
CA GLU A 185 92.92 48.76 13.20
C GLU A 185 93.35 50.23 13.16
N ARG A 186 92.46 51.12 12.70
CA ARG A 186 92.70 52.57 12.68
C ARG A 186 92.98 53.10 14.09
N LYS A 187 92.18 52.72 15.08
CA LYS A 187 92.36 53.14 16.47
C LYS A 187 93.67 52.62 17.04
N GLN A 188 94.03 51.36 16.77
CA GLN A 188 95.29 50.77 17.21
C GLN A 188 96.49 51.52 16.64
N VAL A 189 96.43 51.94 15.36
CA VAL A 189 97.48 52.76 14.74
C VAL A 189 97.60 54.12 15.44
N VAL A 190 96.47 54.80 15.70
CA VAL A 190 96.45 56.10 16.39
C VAL A 190 96.92 55.98 17.84
N ASP A 191 96.45 54.99 18.58
CA ASP A 191 96.83 54.75 19.98
C ASP A 191 98.31 54.36 20.10
N LYS A 192 98.84 53.59 19.14
CA LYS A 192 100.28 53.29 19.06
C LYS A 192 101.11 54.56 18.85
N ASP A 193 100.65 55.49 18.01
CA ASP A 193 101.31 56.78 17.82
C ASP A 193 101.21 57.67 19.07
N ARG A 194 100.02 57.72 19.69
CA ARG A 194 99.80 58.43 20.96
C ARG A 194 100.68 57.89 22.07
N LEU A 195 100.78 56.56 22.20
CA LEU A 195 101.60 55.90 23.21
C LEU A 195 103.09 56.15 22.97
N LYS A 196 103.56 56.16 21.72
CA LYS A 196 104.93 56.58 21.40
C LYS A 196 105.21 58.00 21.87
N LYS A 197 104.31 58.95 21.58
CA LYS A 197 104.41 60.35 22.04
C LYS A 197 104.39 60.44 23.57
N GLU A 198 103.48 59.73 24.22
CA GLU A 198 103.36 59.70 25.68
C GLU A 198 104.58 59.04 26.35
N MET A 199 105.13 57.97 25.78
CA MET A 199 106.35 57.33 26.27
C MET A 199 107.52 58.30 26.21
N VAL A 200 107.71 59.01 25.08
CA VAL A 200 108.74 60.05 24.96
C VAL A 200 108.53 61.15 26.01
N MET A 201 107.29 61.62 26.18
CA MET A 201 106.95 62.61 27.19
C MET A 201 107.18 62.11 28.62
N ARG A 202 106.80 60.87 28.95
CA ARG A 202 107.02 60.25 30.26
C ARG A 202 108.48 59.99 30.54
N VAL A 203 109.29 59.61 29.55
CA VAL A 203 110.75 59.52 29.72
C VAL A 203 111.32 60.89 30.07
N ASN A 204 110.86 61.95 29.41
CA ASN A 204 111.26 63.32 29.74
C ASN A 204 110.76 63.76 31.13
N GLN A 205 109.53 63.39 31.50
CA GLN A 205 108.95 63.67 32.81
C GLN A 205 109.66 62.88 33.91
N VAL A 206 109.97 61.60 33.70
CA VAL A 206 110.72 60.74 34.63
C VAL A 206 112.15 61.24 34.75
N ALA A 207 112.77 61.76 33.68
CA ALA A 207 114.06 62.45 33.79
C ALA A 207 113.95 63.74 34.63
N ALA A 208 112.84 64.48 34.54
CA ALA A 208 112.57 65.66 35.34
C ALA A 208 112.20 65.33 36.80
N GLU A 209 111.42 64.27 37.02
CA GLU A 209 111.02 63.76 38.33
C GLU A 209 112.15 63.00 39.01
N PHE A 210 113.07 62.31 38.33
CA PHE A 210 114.30 61.79 38.94
C PHE A 210 115.13 62.93 39.54
N ARG A 211 115.20 64.09 38.85
CA ARG A 211 115.83 65.30 39.38
C ARG A 211 115.05 65.89 40.58
N LYS A 212 113.75 65.65 40.68
CA LYS A 212 112.84 66.23 41.69
C LYS A 212 112.63 65.34 42.92
N VAL A 213 112.46 64.03 42.71
CA VAL A 213 112.35 62.96 43.71
C VAL A 213 113.68 62.73 44.42
N SER A 214 114.82 62.95 43.73
CA SER A 214 116.12 63.11 44.39
C SER A 214 116.12 64.22 45.44
N ASN A 215 115.24 65.22 45.32
CA ASN A 215 115.18 66.39 46.19
C ASN A 215 114.10 66.33 47.28
N LYS A 216 113.28 65.27 47.39
CA LYS A 216 112.19 65.28 48.39
C LYS A 216 111.72 63.89 48.82
N GLN A 217 112.42 63.31 49.79
CA GLN A 217 111.91 62.17 50.53
C GLN A 217 110.73 62.58 51.44
N MET A 218 109.61 61.86 51.21
CA MET A 218 108.63 61.31 52.15
C MET A 218 107.79 62.24 53.06
N ALA A 219 106.47 61.98 53.11
CA ALA A 219 105.68 62.16 54.34
C ALA A 219 104.35 61.34 54.31
N GLU A 220 104.20 60.47 55.31
CA GLU A 220 103.01 60.00 56.05
C GLU A 220 101.57 60.17 55.53
N THR A 221 101.20 61.27 54.87
CA THR A 221 99.83 61.54 54.38
C THR A 221 99.30 60.44 53.44
N THR A 222 100.18 59.85 52.63
CA THR A 222 99.84 58.76 51.71
C THR A 222 99.32 57.51 52.44
N LYS A 223 99.84 57.19 53.64
CA LYS A 223 99.44 56.00 54.39
C LYS A 223 98.03 56.11 54.97
N ARG A 224 97.56 57.33 55.26
CA ARG A 224 96.20 57.57 55.77
C ARG A 224 95.16 57.43 54.66
N THR A 225 95.42 58.01 53.50
CA THR A 225 94.54 57.89 52.31
C THR A 225 94.39 56.46 51.82
N ILE A 226 95.42 55.62 51.97
CA ILE A 226 95.35 54.19 51.64
C ILE A 226 94.36 53.46 52.57
N ARG A 227 94.39 53.75 53.88
CA ARG A 227 93.49 53.08 54.84
C ARG A 227 92.02 53.43 54.62
N GLU A 228 91.70 54.70 54.35
CA GLU A 228 90.33 55.11 54.01
C GLU A 228 89.86 54.49 52.69
N ASN A 229 90.71 54.43 51.66
CA ASN A 229 90.38 53.76 50.41
C ASN A 229 90.08 52.27 50.59
N VAL A 230 90.86 51.56 51.43
CA VAL A 230 90.62 50.15 51.71
C VAL A 230 89.26 49.93 52.37
N SER A 231 88.88 50.80 53.33
CA SER A 231 87.58 50.71 54.00
C SER A 231 86.40 50.98 53.06
N ILE A 232 86.49 52.03 52.23
CA ILE A 232 85.46 52.37 51.25
C ILE A 232 85.32 51.27 50.19
N ASN A 233 86.44 50.71 49.70
CA ASN A 233 86.43 49.60 48.75
C ASN A 233 85.77 48.35 49.34
N ALA A 234 85.99 48.05 50.62
CA ALA A 234 85.33 46.93 51.29
C ALA A 234 83.81 47.12 51.39
N GLN A 235 83.32 48.35 51.61
CA GLN A 235 81.89 48.64 51.61
C GLN A 235 81.28 48.60 50.20
N LEU A 236 81.99 49.13 49.20
CA LEU A 236 81.59 49.04 47.80
C LEU A 236 81.49 47.58 47.32
N ALA A 237 82.41 46.72 47.73
CA ALA A 237 82.36 45.29 47.43
C ALA A 237 81.07 44.65 47.97
N LYS A 238 80.71 44.91 49.24
CA LYS A 238 79.46 44.40 49.83
C LYS A 238 78.20 44.91 49.12
N MET A 239 78.17 46.19 48.75
CA MET A 239 77.06 46.76 48.00
C MET A 239 76.97 46.18 46.58
N SER A 240 78.11 45.90 45.95
CA SER A 240 78.20 45.23 44.66
C SER A 240 77.67 43.81 44.73
N ASP A 241 78.07 43.03 45.74
CA ASP A 241 77.59 41.66 45.96
C ASP A 241 76.07 41.64 46.13
N LYS A 242 75.52 42.55 46.95
CA LYS A 242 74.07 42.64 47.15
C LYS A 242 73.32 43.04 45.89
N THR A 243 73.91 43.92 45.08
CA THR A 243 73.34 44.30 43.78
C THR A 243 73.31 43.11 42.83
N MET A 244 74.34 42.26 42.86
CA MET A 244 74.40 41.06 42.01
C MET A 244 73.35 40.01 42.41
N GLU A 245 73.14 39.80 43.71
CA GLU A 245 72.05 38.93 44.21
C GLU A 245 70.67 39.40 43.73
N LEU A 246 70.39 40.71 43.82
CA LEU A 246 69.11 41.28 43.39
C LEU A 246 68.90 41.16 41.87
N ILE A 247 69.96 41.30 41.08
CA ILE A 247 69.91 41.08 39.62
C ILE A 247 69.56 39.62 39.34
N GLN A 248 70.21 38.68 40.03
CA GLN A 248 69.95 37.25 39.85
C GLN A 248 68.51 36.88 40.20
N GLU A 249 67.99 37.37 41.35
CA GLU A 249 66.61 37.15 41.75
C GLU A 249 65.62 37.77 40.73
N ASN A 250 65.92 38.96 40.21
CA ASN A 250 65.10 39.60 39.18
C ASN A 250 65.06 38.78 37.88
N ASP A 251 66.20 38.24 37.45
CA ASP A 251 66.29 37.41 36.25
C ASP A 251 65.54 36.07 36.43
N GLU A 252 65.63 35.45 37.61
CA GLU A 252 64.84 34.27 37.95
C GLU A 252 63.33 34.55 37.94
N LEU A 253 62.91 35.69 38.49
CA LEU A 253 61.51 36.12 38.47
C LEU A 253 61.03 36.37 37.05
N LYS A 254 61.82 37.03 36.19
CA LYS A 254 61.51 37.22 34.77
C LYS A 254 61.38 35.88 34.02
N GLN A 255 62.25 34.92 34.31
CA GLN A 255 62.14 33.59 33.71
C GLN A 255 60.86 32.85 34.14
N LYS A 256 60.50 32.92 35.43
CA LYS A 256 59.24 32.34 35.94
C LYS A 256 58.03 33.02 35.32
N GLU A 257 58.04 34.35 35.23
CA GLU A 257 56.98 35.15 34.61
C GLU A 257 56.80 34.78 33.13
N LYS A 258 57.89 34.65 32.37
CA LYS A 258 57.86 34.16 30.98
C LYS A 258 57.26 32.76 30.86
N LYS A 259 57.63 31.82 31.75
CA LYS A 259 57.08 30.46 31.76
C LYS A 259 55.56 30.45 32.06
N HIS A 260 55.13 31.23 33.04
CA HIS A 260 53.70 31.34 33.35
C HIS A 260 52.91 31.99 32.22
N ARG A 261 53.47 33.03 31.59
CA ARG A 261 52.87 33.66 30.41
C ARG A 261 52.65 32.66 29.27
N GLN A 262 53.64 31.82 28.99
CA GLN A 262 53.53 30.74 27.99
C GLN A 262 52.49 29.68 28.38
N GLN A 263 52.40 29.31 29.67
CA GLN A 263 51.36 28.38 30.14
C GLN A 263 49.95 28.97 29.98
N ILE A 264 49.76 30.25 30.29
CA ILE A 264 48.46 30.93 30.12
C ILE A 264 48.06 30.92 28.65
N GLU A 265 48.96 31.29 27.74
CA GLU A 265 48.68 31.28 26.30
C GLU A 265 48.31 29.88 25.78
N MET A 266 48.99 28.84 26.25
CA MET A 266 48.66 27.45 25.91
C MET A 266 47.27 27.04 26.45
N LEU A 267 46.91 27.47 27.66
CA LEU A 267 45.61 27.17 28.24
C LEU A 267 44.49 27.90 27.51
N GLU A 268 44.67 29.18 27.17
CA GLU A 268 43.69 29.97 26.42
C GLU A 268 43.45 29.40 25.00
N THR A 269 44.51 28.96 24.32
CA THR A 269 44.38 28.31 23.00
C THR A 269 43.61 27.00 23.11
N ASN A 270 43.90 26.17 24.12
CA ASN A 270 43.20 24.93 24.36
C ASN A 270 41.72 25.15 24.75
N GLU A 271 41.42 26.16 25.57
CA GLU A 271 40.05 26.56 25.91
C GLU A 271 39.25 26.96 24.66
N LYS A 272 39.85 27.79 23.78
CA LYS A 272 39.23 28.19 22.51
C LYS A 272 38.95 26.99 21.61
N GLU A 273 39.86 26.02 21.54
CA GLU A 273 39.61 24.77 20.80
C GLU A 273 38.50 23.94 21.40
N LEU A 274 38.49 23.77 22.72
CA LEU A 274 37.45 23.04 23.43
C LEU A 274 36.08 23.70 23.24
N ALA A 275 36.00 25.02 23.29
CA ALA A 275 34.77 25.77 23.03
C ALA A 275 34.26 25.53 21.59
N LYS A 276 35.16 25.54 20.59
CA LYS A 276 34.81 25.23 19.19
C LYS A 276 34.31 23.79 19.03
N LYS A 277 35.02 22.81 19.62
CA LYS A 277 34.63 21.39 19.59
C LYS A 277 33.28 21.18 20.29
N ASN A 278 33.07 21.81 21.44
CA ASN A 278 31.82 21.74 22.18
C ASN A 278 30.65 22.35 21.37
N LEU A 279 30.84 23.51 20.74
CA LEU A 279 29.84 24.11 19.87
C LEU A 279 29.48 23.19 18.69
N SER A 280 30.48 22.57 18.06
CA SER A 280 30.26 21.58 16.98
C SER A 280 29.47 20.37 17.48
N ASN A 281 29.88 19.79 18.61
CA ASN A 281 29.18 18.66 19.23
C ASN A 281 27.73 19.03 19.57
N GLN A 282 27.49 20.23 20.08
CA GLN A 282 26.13 20.71 20.39
C GLN A 282 25.27 20.90 19.12
N LYS A 283 25.87 21.27 17.98
CA LYS A 283 25.17 21.27 16.68
C LYS A 283 24.82 19.85 16.25
N VAL A 284 25.74 18.90 16.36
CA VAL A 284 25.50 17.48 16.04
C VAL A 284 24.40 16.90 16.92
N ILE A 285 24.44 17.16 18.24
CA ILE A 285 23.38 16.74 19.16
C ILE A 285 22.03 17.31 18.76
N ARG A 286 21.95 18.60 18.37
CA ARG A 286 20.71 19.21 17.89
C ARG A 286 20.19 18.53 16.63
N MET A 287 21.05 18.31 15.62
CA MET A 287 20.67 17.61 14.38
C MET A 287 20.18 16.18 14.65
N LEU A 288 20.88 15.43 15.50
CA LEU A 288 20.48 14.07 15.89
C LEU A 288 19.16 14.07 16.66
N THR A 289 18.95 15.07 17.52
CA THR A 289 17.69 15.22 18.28
C THR A 289 16.52 15.54 17.36
N GLU A 290 16.69 16.44 16.39
CA GLU A 290 15.65 16.72 15.39
C GLU A 290 15.38 15.50 14.51
N LYS A 291 16.42 14.79 14.07
CA LYS A 291 16.25 13.54 13.31
C LYS A 291 15.49 12.48 14.11
N ALA A 292 15.82 12.31 15.39
CA ALA A 292 15.12 11.38 16.27
C ALA A 292 13.64 11.77 16.44
N LYS A 293 13.33 13.05 16.64
CA LYS A 293 11.94 13.54 16.69
C LYS A 293 11.18 13.32 15.38
N GLY A 294 11.84 13.53 14.24
CA GLY A 294 11.26 13.24 12.93
C GLY A 294 10.97 11.76 12.73
N GLN A 295 11.87 10.88 13.19
CA GLN A 295 11.67 9.43 13.17
C GLN A 295 10.54 9.00 14.11
N GLU A 296 10.44 9.59 15.31
CA GLU A 296 9.35 9.34 16.26
C GLU A 296 7.98 9.75 15.68
N ALA A 297 7.90 10.92 15.03
CA ALA A 297 6.69 11.35 14.34
C ALA A 297 6.28 10.38 13.21
N MET A 298 7.25 9.88 12.44
CA MET A 298 7.01 8.90 11.38
C MET A 298 6.54 7.55 11.96
N ILE A 299 7.10 7.10 13.08
CA ILE A 299 6.63 5.89 13.78
C ILE A 299 5.19 6.07 14.23
N ASN A 300 4.85 7.21 14.84
CA ASN A 300 3.48 7.49 15.28
C ASN A 300 2.49 7.51 14.10
N GLU A 301 2.90 8.03 12.94
CA GLU A 301 2.08 8.01 11.72
C GLU A 301 1.84 6.57 11.23
N TYR A 302 2.87 5.72 11.25
CA TYR A 302 2.72 4.31 10.90
C TYR A 302 1.83 3.56 11.89
N GLU A 303 1.95 3.81 13.20
CA GLU A 303 1.10 3.21 14.23
C GLU A 303 -0.38 3.61 14.05
N LEU A 304 -0.64 4.90 13.75
CA LEU A 304 -1.99 5.36 13.46
C LEU A 304 -2.54 4.67 12.20
N ARG A 305 -1.73 4.57 11.16
CA ARG A 305 -2.13 3.92 9.91
C ARG A 305 -2.37 2.42 10.09
N GLU A 306 -1.58 1.75 10.92
CA GLU A 306 -1.78 0.35 11.28
C GLU A 306 -3.10 0.16 12.05
N SER A 307 -3.43 1.06 12.97
CA SER A 307 -4.72 1.06 13.66
C SER A 307 -5.89 1.21 12.68
N GLU A 308 -5.81 2.14 11.73
CA GLU A 308 -6.83 2.30 10.68
C GLU A 308 -6.98 1.02 9.83
N TYR A 309 -5.87 0.37 9.47
CA TYR A 309 -5.93 -0.90 8.73
C TYR A 309 -6.60 -2.01 9.54
N GLN A 310 -6.32 -2.11 10.84
CA GLN A 310 -6.96 -3.08 11.72
C GLN A 310 -8.48 -2.83 11.83
N GLU A 311 -8.90 -1.57 11.91
CA GLU A 311 -10.32 -1.20 11.92
C GLU A 311 -11.02 -1.59 10.61
N ILE A 312 -10.39 -1.30 9.46
CA ILE A 312 -10.92 -1.67 8.14
C ILE A 312 -10.97 -3.19 7.98
N GLU A 313 -9.95 -3.92 8.44
CA GLU A 313 -9.93 -5.39 8.39
C GLU A 313 -11.06 -5.99 9.24
N ALA A 314 -11.30 -5.45 10.44
CA ALA A 314 -12.41 -5.85 11.29
C ALA A 314 -13.78 -5.55 10.64
N GLU A 315 -13.94 -4.40 9.99
CA GLU A 315 -15.15 -4.05 9.25
C GLU A 315 -15.36 -4.99 8.05
N ALA A 316 -14.30 -5.30 7.30
CA ALA A 316 -14.35 -6.23 6.19
C ALA A 316 -14.77 -7.64 6.62
N ASP A 317 -14.27 -8.11 7.76
CA ASP A 317 -14.65 -9.42 8.31
C ASP A 317 -16.10 -9.44 8.81
N LEU A 318 -16.59 -8.36 9.41
CA LEU A 318 -18.01 -8.21 9.75
C LEU A 318 -18.89 -8.24 8.49
N LEU A 319 -18.50 -7.53 7.43
CA LEU A 319 -19.22 -7.53 6.15
C LEU A 319 -19.22 -8.92 5.51
N LYS A 320 -18.10 -9.66 5.55
CA LYS A 320 -18.06 -11.06 5.07
C LYS A 320 -19.04 -11.94 5.83
N GLN A 321 -19.09 -11.82 7.16
CA GLN A 321 -20.03 -12.57 7.98
C GLN A 321 -21.49 -12.22 7.64
N GLN A 322 -21.80 -10.95 7.38
CA GLN A 322 -23.13 -10.53 6.94
C GLN A 322 -23.50 -11.08 5.56
N VAL A 323 -22.55 -11.08 4.61
CA VAL A 323 -22.75 -11.67 3.28
C VAL A 323 -23.00 -13.17 3.36
N GLU A 324 -22.25 -13.87 4.22
CA GLU A 324 -22.44 -15.31 4.44
C GLU A 324 -23.80 -15.61 5.08
N ALA A 325 -24.19 -14.86 6.12
CA ALA A 325 -25.49 -15.00 6.75
C ALA A 325 -26.66 -14.75 5.79
N THR A 326 -26.59 -13.67 4.98
CA THR A 326 -27.63 -13.37 3.97
C THR A 326 -27.68 -14.42 2.86
N ARG A 327 -26.53 -14.99 2.49
CA ARG A 327 -26.47 -16.09 1.52
C ARG A 327 -27.15 -17.35 2.07
N ASP A 328 -26.92 -17.69 3.33
CA ASP A 328 -27.55 -18.83 3.99
C ASP A 328 -29.07 -18.64 4.14
N GLU A 329 -29.52 -17.43 4.49
CA GLU A 329 -30.94 -17.07 4.50
C GLU A 329 -31.57 -17.24 3.11
N LEU A 330 -30.88 -16.78 2.06
CA LEU A 330 -31.36 -16.90 0.69
C LEU A 330 -31.45 -18.36 0.22
N LEU A 331 -30.49 -19.20 0.62
CA LEU A 331 -30.55 -20.64 0.39
C LEU A 331 -31.73 -21.30 1.12
N SER A 332 -31.96 -20.93 2.39
CA SER A 332 -33.10 -21.43 3.16
C SER A 332 -34.44 -21.03 2.53
N LEU A 333 -34.58 -19.76 2.12
CA LEU A 333 -35.77 -19.26 1.43
C LEU A 333 -35.96 -19.92 0.05
N SER A 334 -34.88 -20.19 -0.68
CA SER A 334 -34.95 -20.94 -1.94
C SER A 334 -35.49 -22.35 -1.71
N ALA A 335 -34.97 -23.06 -0.71
CA ALA A 335 -35.42 -24.41 -0.37
C ALA A 335 -36.89 -24.43 0.10
N GLU A 336 -37.32 -23.41 0.83
CA GLU A 336 -38.73 -23.23 1.22
C GLU A 336 -39.62 -22.96 0.01
N ASN A 337 -39.19 -22.12 -0.93
CA ASN A 337 -39.92 -21.85 -2.17
C ASN A 337 -40.05 -23.12 -3.03
N ASP A 338 -38.99 -23.91 -3.17
CA ASP A 338 -39.04 -25.18 -3.91
C ASP A 338 -40.04 -26.15 -3.28
N ARG A 339 -40.02 -26.24 -1.95
CA ARG A 339 -40.98 -27.06 -1.19
C ARG A 339 -42.42 -26.58 -1.39
N LEU A 340 -42.67 -25.27 -1.30
CA LEU A 340 -43.99 -24.69 -1.55
C LEU A 340 -44.45 -24.91 -3.00
N ALA A 341 -43.53 -24.87 -3.97
CA ALA A 341 -43.82 -25.17 -5.37
C ALA A 341 -44.22 -26.63 -5.56
N ASP A 342 -43.54 -27.57 -4.90
CA ASP A 342 -43.91 -28.99 -4.90
C ASP A 342 -45.29 -29.23 -4.27
N GLU A 343 -45.55 -28.62 -3.11
CA GLU A 343 -46.86 -28.68 -2.44
C GLU A 343 -47.97 -28.09 -3.32
N TYR A 344 -47.71 -26.95 -3.98
CA TYR A 344 -48.62 -26.32 -4.92
C TYR A 344 -48.90 -27.23 -6.13
N ASN A 345 -47.87 -27.87 -6.69
CA ASN A 345 -48.03 -28.79 -7.81
C ASN A 345 -48.81 -30.05 -7.42
N ALA A 346 -48.56 -30.59 -6.22
CA ALA A 346 -49.29 -31.74 -5.69
C ALA A 346 -50.78 -31.41 -5.48
N THR A 347 -51.10 -30.30 -4.82
CA THR A 347 -52.50 -29.84 -4.63
C THR A 347 -53.18 -29.49 -5.94
N LYS A 348 -52.46 -28.91 -6.91
CA LYS A 348 -52.98 -28.69 -8.26
C LYS A 348 -53.27 -30.01 -8.99
N GLY A 349 -52.46 -31.04 -8.77
CA GLY A 349 -52.67 -32.41 -9.25
C GLY A 349 -53.95 -33.02 -8.68
N THR A 350 -54.09 -33.03 -7.35
CA THR A 350 -55.29 -33.55 -6.68
C THR A 350 -56.55 -32.81 -7.09
N LEU A 351 -56.49 -31.47 -7.25
CA LEU A 351 -57.62 -30.68 -7.74
C LEU A 351 -58.04 -31.06 -9.17
N LYS A 352 -57.07 -31.37 -10.06
CA LYS A 352 -57.37 -31.86 -11.41
C LYS A 352 -58.05 -33.22 -11.38
N ASP A 353 -57.55 -34.13 -10.55
CA ASP A 353 -58.11 -35.47 -10.40
C ASP A 353 -59.53 -35.41 -9.83
N GLU A 354 -59.77 -34.61 -8.79
CA GLU A 354 -61.09 -34.35 -8.24
C GLU A 354 -62.02 -33.67 -9.26
N SER A 355 -61.53 -32.69 -10.04
CA SER A 355 -62.31 -32.11 -11.12
C SER A 355 -62.67 -33.14 -12.20
N ALA A 356 -61.77 -34.07 -12.53
CA ALA A 356 -62.02 -35.13 -13.49
C ALA A 356 -63.05 -36.13 -12.94
N ARG A 357 -62.94 -36.52 -11.68
CA ARG A 357 -63.93 -37.35 -10.97
C ARG A 357 -65.29 -36.68 -10.96
N LYS A 358 -65.37 -35.40 -10.61
CA LYS A 358 -66.61 -34.60 -10.65
C LYS A 358 -67.23 -34.60 -12.05
N ARG A 359 -66.45 -34.37 -13.11
CA ARG A 359 -66.96 -34.42 -14.50
C ARG A 359 -67.48 -35.81 -14.89
N LYS A 360 -66.80 -36.88 -14.46
CA LYS A 360 -67.25 -38.26 -14.68
C LYS A 360 -68.58 -38.50 -13.95
N LEU A 361 -68.70 -38.05 -12.71
CA LEU A 361 -69.93 -38.16 -11.93
C LEU A 361 -71.07 -37.34 -12.54
N GLU A 362 -70.81 -36.10 -12.98
CA GLU A 362 -71.79 -35.28 -13.70
C GLU A 362 -72.27 -35.95 -14.99
N ARG A 363 -71.38 -36.66 -15.71
CA ARG A 363 -71.74 -37.42 -16.90
C ARG A 363 -72.66 -38.59 -16.54
N ILE A 364 -72.28 -39.40 -15.55
CA ILE A 364 -73.11 -40.52 -15.08
C ILE A 364 -74.47 -40.00 -14.63
N LEU A 365 -74.52 -38.92 -13.82
CA LEU A 365 -75.78 -38.33 -13.37
C LEU A 365 -76.65 -37.85 -14.55
N LYS A 366 -76.04 -37.25 -15.57
CA LYS A 366 -76.74 -36.83 -16.79
C LYS A 366 -77.25 -38.03 -17.59
N ASP A 367 -76.45 -39.08 -17.71
CA ASP A 367 -76.81 -40.30 -18.43
C ASP A 367 -77.92 -41.07 -17.68
N SER A 368 -77.86 -41.12 -16.35
CA SER A 368 -78.94 -41.61 -15.49
C SER A 368 -80.20 -40.76 -15.60
N ALA A 369 -80.09 -39.43 -15.59
CA ALA A 369 -81.24 -38.53 -15.78
C ALA A 369 -81.86 -38.69 -17.18
N ASN A 370 -81.05 -38.92 -18.21
CA ASN A 370 -81.53 -39.23 -19.56
C ASN A 370 -82.21 -40.61 -19.61
N ALA A 371 -81.63 -41.64 -19.00
CA ALA A 371 -82.23 -42.97 -18.91
C ALA A 371 -83.58 -42.92 -18.19
N LEU A 372 -83.67 -42.21 -17.06
CA LEU A 372 -84.94 -41.95 -16.36
C LEU A 372 -85.89 -41.07 -17.17
N GLY A 373 -85.37 -40.11 -17.94
CA GLY A 373 -86.15 -39.29 -18.87
C GLY A 373 -86.76 -40.12 -20.01
N ILE A 374 -86.04 -41.13 -20.52
CA ILE A 374 -86.56 -42.10 -21.50
C ILE A 374 -87.67 -42.95 -20.84
N VAL A 375 -87.49 -43.38 -19.59
CA VAL A 375 -88.49 -44.14 -18.81
C VAL A 375 -89.77 -43.32 -18.56
N LEU A 376 -89.64 -42.03 -18.27
CA LEU A 376 -90.76 -41.13 -17.95
C LEU A 376 -91.36 -40.44 -19.18
N SER A 377 -90.74 -40.57 -20.35
CA SER A 377 -91.31 -40.10 -21.61
C SER A 377 -92.50 -40.98 -21.96
N LYS A 378 -93.70 -40.40 -21.84
CA LYS A 378 -94.96 -41.06 -22.20
C LYS A 378 -94.84 -41.69 -23.59
N PRO A 379 -95.31 -42.93 -23.80
CA PRO A 379 -95.45 -43.47 -25.15
C PRO A 379 -96.40 -42.55 -25.93
N SER A 380 -95.99 -42.20 -27.15
CA SER A 380 -96.91 -41.65 -28.14
C SER A 380 -98.03 -42.67 -28.35
N ALA A 381 -99.27 -42.20 -28.55
CA ALA A 381 -100.49 -43.00 -28.61
C ALA A 381 -100.61 -43.93 -29.85
N ALA A 382 -99.48 -44.43 -30.39
CA ALA A 382 -99.39 -45.22 -31.61
C ALA A 382 -98.65 -46.57 -31.42
N GLU A 383 -98.48 -47.06 -30.19
CA GLU A 383 -97.87 -48.38 -29.90
C GLU A 383 -98.78 -49.20 -28.97
N LEU A 384 -100.00 -49.50 -29.43
CA LEU A 384 -100.94 -50.40 -28.73
C LEU A 384 -100.96 -51.83 -29.30
N GLU A 385 -100.04 -52.17 -30.21
CA GLU A 385 -99.84 -53.55 -30.70
C GLU A 385 -98.34 -53.86 -30.85
N GLU A 386 -97.57 -53.67 -29.78
CA GLU A 386 -96.27 -54.32 -29.64
C GLU A 386 -96.43 -55.59 -28.80
N ALA A 387 -95.88 -56.69 -29.31
CA ALA A 387 -95.91 -58.00 -28.66
C ALA A 387 -95.32 -57.90 -27.25
N GLU A 388 -95.88 -58.66 -26.33
CA GLU A 388 -95.48 -58.68 -24.92
C GLU A 388 -93.96 -58.97 -24.76
N GLN A 389 -93.37 -59.71 -25.71
CA GLN A 389 -91.93 -59.95 -25.81
C GLN A 389 -91.11 -58.69 -26.11
N GLU A 390 -91.57 -57.76 -26.93
CA GLU A 390 -90.81 -56.55 -27.30
C GLU A 390 -90.78 -55.53 -26.15
N LYS A 391 -91.84 -55.50 -25.33
CA LYS A 391 -91.88 -54.71 -24.08
C LYS A 391 -90.95 -55.30 -23.01
N VAL A 392 -90.83 -56.63 -22.95
CA VAL A 392 -89.90 -57.32 -22.05
C VAL A 392 -88.47 -57.10 -22.49
N GLU A 393 -88.15 -57.21 -23.79
CA GLU A 393 -86.80 -56.93 -24.31
C GLU A 393 -86.38 -55.46 -24.12
N LYS A 394 -87.29 -54.50 -24.33
CA LYS A 394 -87.03 -53.08 -24.01
C LYS A 394 -86.78 -52.86 -22.52
N ARG A 395 -87.47 -53.61 -21.65
CA ARG A 395 -87.29 -53.56 -20.19
C ARG A 395 -85.96 -54.20 -19.76
N ASP A 396 -85.59 -55.33 -20.34
CA ASP A 396 -84.36 -56.05 -19.99
C ASP A 396 -83.13 -55.28 -20.47
N ASN A 397 -83.14 -54.75 -21.70
CA ASN A 397 -82.09 -53.85 -22.19
C ASN A 397 -81.97 -52.58 -21.32
N MET A 398 -83.08 -52.09 -20.75
CA MET A 398 -83.09 -50.93 -19.85
C MET A 398 -82.54 -51.25 -18.47
N LEU A 399 -82.91 -52.40 -17.90
CA LEU A 399 -82.35 -52.89 -16.64
C LEU A 399 -80.86 -53.18 -16.78
N GLU A 400 -80.43 -53.72 -17.92
CA GLU A 400 -79.03 -53.93 -18.26
C GLU A 400 -78.28 -52.58 -18.39
N HIS A 401 -78.87 -51.59 -19.06
CA HIS A 401 -78.27 -50.26 -19.17
C HIS A 401 -78.15 -49.55 -17.81
N LEU A 402 -79.16 -49.66 -16.96
CA LEU A 402 -79.13 -49.14 -15.58
C LEU A 402 -78.11 -49.89 -14.72
N LEU A 403 -77.97 -51.20 -14.88
CA LEU A 403 -76.98 -52.01 -14.19
C LEU A 403 -75.55 -51.63 -14.60
N ILE A 404 -75.30 -51.38 -15.89
CA ILE A 404 -74.02 -50.87 -16.39
C ILE A 404 -73.71 -49.49 -15.81
N LEU A 405 -74.71 -48.60 -15.75
CA LEU A 405 -74.54 -47.27 -15.14
C LEU A 405 -74.24 -47.37 -13.64
N LEU A 406 -74.93 -48.23 -12.89
CA LEU A 406 -74.69 -48.47 -11.48
C LEU A 406 -73.30 -49.08 -11.23
N ASN A 407 -72.88 -50.04 -12.07
CA ASN A 407 -71.52 -50.58 -12.02
C ASN A 407 -70.45 -49.51 -12.29
N SER A 408 -70.70 -48.60 -13.23
CA SER A 408 -69.79 -47.49 -13.51
C SER A 408 -69.72 -46.45 -12.38
N ALA A 409 -70.82 -46.22 -11.67
CA ALA A 409 -70.89 -45.35 -10.49
C ALA A 409 -70.19 -45.99 -9.27
N ALA A 410 -70.43 -47.28 -9.03
CA ALA A 410 -69.79 -48.06 -7.98
C ALA A 410 -68.27 -48.18 -8.19
N ALA A 411 -67.80 -48.32 -9.44
CA ALA A 411 -66.38 -48.28 -9.79
C ALA A 411 -65.71 -46.92 -9.51
N LEU A 412 -66.50 -45.84 -9.42
CA LEU A 412 -66.03 -44.52 -8.99
C LEU A 412 -66.20 -44.29 -7.47
N GLY A 413 -66.66 -45.30 -6.73
CA GLY A 413 -66.87 -45.25 -5.28
C GLY A 413 -68.15 -44.52 -4.85
N VAL A 414 -69.13 -44.37 -5.75
CA VAL A 414 -70.41 -43.69 -5.47
C VAL A 414 -71.55 -44.70 -5.56
N GLY A 415 -72.16 -44.99 -4.41
CA GLY A 415 -73.25 -45.96 -4.26
C GLY A 415 -72.77 -47.39 -3.95
N PRO A 416 -73.67 -48.28 -3.49
CA PRO A 416 -73.29 -49.64 -3.14
C PRO A 416 -72.93 -50.45 -4.39
N THR A 417 -71.93 -51.32 -4.27
CA THR A 417 -71.65 -52.30 -5.34
C THR A 417 -72.83 -53.28 -5.44
N PRO A 418 -73.15 -53.87 -6.61
CA PRO A 418 -74.27 -54.80 -6.72
C PRO A 418 -74.20 -56.01 -5.77
N GLY A 419 -72.99 -56.38 -5.32
CA GLY A 419 -72.79 -57.42 -4.29
C GLY A 419 -73.26 -57.01 -2.89
N GLU A 420 -73.30 -55.71 -2.57
CA GLU A 420 -73.82 -55.19 -1.29
C GLU A 420 -75.35 -55.12 -1.24
N PHE A 421 -76.03 -55.23 -2.39
CA PHE A 421 -77.50 -55.36 -2.44
C PHE A 421 -77.99 -56.79 -2.18
N ILE A 422 -77.08 -57.79 -2.26
CA ILE A 422 -77.38 -59.19 -1.96
C ILE A 422 -77.03 -59.40 -0.49
N GLY A 423 -78.03 -59.25 0.37
CA GLY A 423 -77.85 -59.35 1.81
C GLY A 423 -77.26 -60.69 2.25
N GLU A 424 -76.07 -60.63 2.88
CA GLU A 424 -75.69 -61.59 3.90
C GLU A 424 -75.42 -60.84 5.21
N GLU A 425 -76.12 -61.29 6.25
CA GLU A 425 -76.01 -60.87 7.66
C GLU A 425 -75.55 -62.12 8.47
N PRO A 426 -75.04 -61.98 9.71
CA PRO A 426 -73.64 -61.79 10.03
C PRO A 426 -73.11 -62.94 10.94
N ARG A 427 -71.78 -63.21 10.95
CA ARG A 427 -71.07 -63.82 12.11
C ARG A 427 -69.57 -64.01 11.83
N ALA A 428 -68.72 -63.40 12.66
CA ALA A 428 -67.89 -64.14 13.62
C ALA A 428 -67.03 -63.16 14.45
N ARG A 429 -67.30 -63.17 15.77
CA ARG A 429 -66.39 -62.69 16.81
C ARG A 429 -65.14 -63.58 16.84
N SER A 430 -63.95 -62.97 16.94
CA SER A 430 -62.91 -63.52 17.83
C SER A 430 -61.93 -62.45 18.34
N LYS A 431 -61.98 -62.30 19.67
CA LYS A 431 -60.90 -61.98 20.63
C LYS A 431 -60.35 -60.55 20.72
N SER A 432 -60.79 -59.88 21.78
CA SER A 432 -60.04 -58.87 22.55
C SER A 432 -58.98 -59.54 23.45
N PRO A 433 -57.89 -58.83 23.78
CA PRO A 433 -57.65 -58.46 25.17
C PRO A 433 -57.54 -56.94 25.38
N SER A 434 -57.97 -56.50 26.56
CA SER A 434 -57.81 -55.15 27.13
C SER A 434 -56.32 -54.89 27.49
N GLU A 435 -55.80 -53.71 27.86
CA GLU A 435 -56.32 -52.36 28.14
C GLU A 435 -55.12 -51.39 28.22
N TYR A 436 -55.40 -50.08 28.08
CA TYR A 436 -54.59 -48.90 28.45
C TYR A 436 -53.59 -48.28 27.43
N PRO A 437 -53.45 -46.93 27.44
CA PRO A 437 -54.00 -46.10 26.38
C PRO A 437 -52.95 -45.22 25.69
N GLY A 438 -53.14 -44.90 24.42
CA GLY A 438 -52.20 -44.04 23.70
C GLY A 438 -52.60 -43.78 22.26
N ILE A 439 -53.48 -42.79 22.10
CA ILE A 439 -53.68 -41.93 20.93
C ILE A 439 -52.33 -41.71 20.22
N GLY A 440 -52.15 -41.79 18.90
CA GLY A 440 -53.02 -41.95 17.77
C GLY A 440 -52.13 -41.97 16.52
N SER A 441 -52.68 -42.47 15.42
CA SER A 441 -52.08 -42.41 14.09
C SER A 441 -51.68 -40.99 13.69
N LEU A 442 -50.52 -40.81 13.06
CA LEU A 442 -50.32 -39.75 12.07
C LEU A 442 -49.37 -40.21 10.97
N LYS A 443 -49.82 -39.96 9.73
CA LYS A 443 -49.16 -40.25 8.48
C LYS A 443 -47.83 -39.51 8.37
N LYS A 444 -46.94 -40.17 7.62
CA LYS A 444 -45.65 -39.70 7.11
C LYS A 444 -45.81 -38.45 6.24
N GLY A 445 -45.00 -37.44 6.52
CA GLY A 445 -44.59 -36.41 5.54
C GLY A 445 -45.14 -35.01 5.80
N GLN A 446 -44.50 -34.27 6.72
CA GLN A 446 -43.93 -32.92 6.50
C GLN A 446 -43.68 -32.17 7.81
N MET A 447 -42.60 -31.36 7.80
CA MET A 447 -42.19 -30.26 8.68
C MET A 447 -40.82 -30.45 9.38
N PRO A 448 -40.08 -29.34 9.60
CA PRO A 448 -38.75 -29.13 9.03
C PRO A 448 -37.63 -29.46 10.02
N LEU A 449 -36.49 -29.88 9.49
CA LEU A 449 -35.23 -29.93 10.24
C LEU A 449 -34.12 -29.34 9.37
N SER A 450 -33.63 -28.18 9.82
CA SER A 450 -32.41 -27.54 9.34
C SER A 450 -31.18 -28.40 9.68
N PRO A 451 -30.05 -28.20 8.98
CA PRO A 451 -29.09 -29.26 8.68
C PRO A 451 -27.89 -29.21 9.63
N ILE A 452 -27.48 -30.37 10.16
CA ILE A 452 -26.10 -30.57 10.65
C ILE A 452 -25.57 -31.88 10.05
N ALA A 453 -24.56 -31.71 9.21
CA ALA A 453 -23.90 -32.74 8.42
C ALA A 453 -23.14 -33.75 9.29
N ARG A 454 -23.17 -35.02 8.87
CA ARG A 454 -22.26 -36.06 9.32
C ARG A 454 -20.97 -36.00 8.49
N GLY A 455 -19.85 -35.68 9.12
CA GLY A 455 -18.52 -36.12 8.68
C GLY A 455 -18.22 -37.54 9.17
N PRO A 456 -17.27 -38.27 8.56
CA PRO A 456 -17.13 -39.71 8.70
C PRO A 456 -16.11 -40.13 9.76
N HIS A 457 -16.11 -39.56 10.96
CA HIS A 457 -15.47 -40.16 12.14
C HIS A 457 -16.22 -39.68 13.39
N GLY A 458 -16.88 -40.61 14.09
CA GLY A 458 -17.63 -40.31 15.29
C GLY A 458 -16.72 -40.07 16.48
N THR A 459 -16.89 -38.93 17.15
CA THR A 459 -16.71 -38.71 18.58
C THR A 459 -17.41 -37.40 18.95
N LEU A 460 -18.31 -37.40 19.93
CA LEU A 460 -18.80 -36.17 20.57
C LEU A 460 -17.65 -35.47 21.31
N PRO A 461 -17.49 -34.14 21.25
CA PRO A 461 -16.75 -33.43 22.27
C PRO A 461 -17.66 -33.22 23.49
N HIS A 462 -17.29 -33.80 24.63
CA HIS A 462 -17.57 -33.15 25.90
C HIS A 462 -16.80 -31.84 25.91
N TYR A 463 -17.43 -30.74 26.36
CA TYR A 463 -16.89 -29.53 27.01
C TYR A 463 -17.77 -28.31 26.66
N GLN A 464 -18.28 -27.62 27.68
CA GLN A 464 -18.98 -26.33 27.57
C GLN A 464 -18.01 -25.18 27.87
N LEU A 465 -18.36 -23.97 27.40
CA LEU A 465 -17.62 -22.73 27.65
C LEU A 465 -17.34 -22.55 29.16
N GLY A 466 -16.07 -22.64 29.55
CA GLY A 466 -15.60 -22.42 30.92
C GLY A 466 -14.93 -23.61 31.62
N ASP A 467 -14.68 -24.75 30.95
CA ASP A 467 -13.95 -25.85 31.59
C ASP A 467 -12.43 -25.56 31.64
N LEU A 468 -11.99 -25.13 32.82
CA LEU A 468 -10.68 -24.57 33.12
C LEU A 468 -9.63 -25.67 33.35
N GLY A 469 -8.51 -25.56 32.64
CA GLY A 469 -7.31 -26.37 32.88
C GLY A 469 -6.05 -25.67 32.35
N LEU A 470 -5.64 -24.60 33.04
CA LEU A 470 -4.39 -23.88 32.79
C LEU A 470 -3.18 -24.80 32.96
N ILE A 471 -2.56 -25.21 31.85
CA ILE A 471 -1.16 -25.63 31.83
C ILE A 471 -0.32 -24.38 31.55
N PRO A 472 0.56 -23.94 32.46
CA PRO A 472 1.45 -22.81 32.19
C PRO A 472 2.43 -23.18 31.06
N ARG A 473 2.37 -22.47 29.93
CA ARG A 473 3.42 -22.58 28.90
C ARG A 473 4.74 -22.03 29.47
N PRO A 474 5.89 -22.71 29.26
CA PRO A 474 7.19 -22.15 29.62
C PRO A 474 7.47 -20.90 28.76
N LYS A 475 7.74 -19.77 29.43
CA LYS A 475 8.18 -18.53 28.80
C LYS A 475 9.58 -18.74 28.20
N VAL A 476 9.66 -19.12 26.93
CA VAL A 476 10.90 -19.00 26.18
C VAL A 476 11.06 -17.52 25.82
N LYS A 477 11.90 -16.81 26.58
CA LYS A 477 12.35 -15.47 26.22
C LYS A 477 13.20 -15.57 24.97
N ILE A 478 12.73 -14.99 23.87
CA ILE A 478 13.58 -14.72 22.70
C ILE A 478 14.50 -13.55 23.12
N PRO A 479 15.83 -13.74 23.17
CA PRO A 479 16.72 -12.68 23.60
C PRO A 479 16.73 -11.57 22.55
N SER A 480 16.35 -10.36 22.97
CA SER A 480 16.49 -9.15 22.18
C SER A 480 17.98 -8.88 21.90
N ASN A 481 18.29 -8.14 20.83
CA ASN A 481 19.68 -7.86 20.44
C ASN A 481 20.54 -7.26 21.57
N ILE A 482 19.93 -6.59 22.56
CA ILE A 482 20.59 -6.07 23.77
C ILE A 482 21.15 -7.17 24.68
N GLU A 483 20.53 -8.35 24.74
CA GLU A 483 21.01 -9.48 25.55
C GLU A 483 22.16 -10.24 24.86
N LYS A 484 22.23 -10.21 23.52
CA LYS A 484 23.34 -10.79 22.75
C LYS A 484 24.64 -9.99 22.87
N VAL A 485 24.58 -8.67 23.08
CA VAL A 485 25.77 -7.84 23.31
C VAL A 485 26.37 -8.04 24.71
N ARG A 486 25.58 -8.53 25.68
CA ARG A 486 26.06 -8.79 27.05
C ARG A 486 26.91 -10.07 27.15
N ALA A 487 26.83 -10.96 26.17
CA ALA A 487 27.54 -12.25 26.16
C ALA A 487 28.89 -12.22 25.40
N LEU A 488 29.28 -11.07 24.85
CA LEU A 488 30.54 -10.91 24.13
C LEU A 488 31.49 -10.04 24.98
N SER A 489 32.44 -10.74 25.61
CA SER A 489 33.72 -10.28 26.14
C SER A 489 33.84 -9.96 27.65
N PRO A 490 35.00 -10.31 28.25
CA PRO A 490 35.12 -10.76 29.64
C PRO A 490 36.17 -9.94 30.40
N THR A 491 35.90 -8.69 30.76
CA THR A 491 36.86 -7.88 31.56
C THR A 491 36.16 -6.71 32.24
N THR A 492 35.42 -6.95 33.32
CA THR A 492 35.39 -6.02 34.47
C THR A 492 34.87 -6.75 35.70
N ARG A 493 35.77 -7.15 36.60
CA ARG A 493 35.41 -7.54 37.96
C ARG A 493 35.04 -6.27 38.74
N LEU A 494 33.76 -6.00 38.96
CA LEU A 494 33.30 -5.20 40.11
C LEU A 494 31.96 -5.73 40.59
N GLY A 495 32.02 -6.86 41.29
CA GLY A 495 31.01 -7.24 42.26
C GLY A 495 31.18 -6.41 43.54
N THR A 496 30.07 -6.16 44.22
CA THR A 496 29.90 -5.43 45.49
C THR A 496 29.83 -3.90 45.37
N LEU A 497 28.61 -3.38 45.27
CA LEU A 497 28.10 -2.22 46.01
C LEU A 497 26.59 -2.10 45.72
N LYS A 498 25.82 -3.05 46.27
CA LYS A 498 24.40 -2.83 46.59
C LYS A 498 24.37 -2.33 48.03
N LYS A 499 23.56 -1.28 48.26
CA LYS A 499 23.25 -0.57 49.52
C LYS A 499 24.08 0.68 49.77
N VAL A 500 23.65 1.81 49.20
CA VAL A 500 23.53 3.10 49.90
C VAL A 500 22.49 3.94 49.13
N LEU A 501 21.38 4.18 49.82
CA LEU A 501 20.45 5.30 49.74
C LEU A 501 19.93 5.80 48.37
N THR A 502 18.68 5.44 48.16
CA THR A 502 17.61 6.35 47.75
C THR A 502 17.70 7.71 48.47
N ARG A 503 17.78 8.81 47.71
CA ARG A 503 17.01 10.04 47.95
C ARG A 503 17.19 10.99 46.77
N SER A 504 16.07 11.21 46.09
CA SER A 504 15.79 12.32 45.18
C SER A 504 16.06 13.67 45.83
N ILE A 505 16.77 14.55 45.14
CA ILE A 505 16.71 15.99 45.37
C ILE A 505 16.38 16.64 44.03
N ALA A 506 15.14 17.08 43.93
CA ALA A 506 14.69 18.06 42.95
C ALA A 506 15.25 19.43 43.35
N ILE A 507 15.78 20.19 42.38
CA ILE A 507 15.87 21.65 42.47
C ILE A 507 15.40 22.21 41.12
N GLN A 508 14.14 22.66 41.11
CA GLN A 508 13.72 23.81 40.33
C GLN A 508 14.45 25.04 40.86
N THR A 509 15.11 25.81 40.00
CA THR A 509 15.08 27.27 40.14
C THR A 509 14.96 27.91 38.76
N VAL A 510 13.89 28.67 38.64
CA VAL A 510 13.48 29.50 37.52
C VAL A 510 14.11 30.89 37.71
N SER A 511 14.58 31.48 36.61
CA SER A 511 14.82 32.91 36.36
C SER A 511 15.73 33.73 37.30
N SER A 512 16.80 34.29 36.74
CA SER A 512 17.30 35.62 37.11
C SER A 512 18.04 36.28 35.94
N PRO A 513 17.42 37.25 35.24
CA PRO A 513 18.14 38.21 34.40
C PRO A 513 18.55 39.39 35.28
N LYS A 514 19.70 39.30 35.96
CA LYS A 514 20.21 40.44 36.76
C LYS A 514 21.73 40.54 36.86
N ALA A 515 22.46 39.93 35.93
CA ALA A 515 23.93 40.00 35.88
C ALA A 515 24.49 40.76 34.66
N MET A 516 23.65 41.29 33.78
CA MET A 516 24.09 41.96 32.54
C MET A 516 24.11 43.50 32.62
N PHE A 517 23.78 44.10 33.76
CA PHE A 517 23.64 45.56 33.87
C PHE A 517 24.87 46.29 34.46
N PHE A 518 25.89 45.58 34.92
CA PHE A 518 27.06 46.20 35.58
C PHE A 518 28.36 46.17 34.76
N ALA A 519 28.37 45.53 33.59
CA ALA A 519 29.57 45.48 32.74
C ALA A 519 29.68 46.66 31.77
N ASP A 520 28.58 47.36 31.48
CA ASP A 520 28.50 48.34 30.38
C ASP A 520 28.84 49.78 30.81
N GLN A 521 29.06 50.03 32.11
CA GLN A 521 29.28 51.37 32.66
C GLN A 521 30.75 51.72 32.93
N LEU A 522 31.70 50.83 32.60
CA LEU A 522 33.13 51.04 32.87
C LEU A 522 34.01 51.18 31.61
N LEU A 523 33.44 51.10 30.40
CA LEU A 523 34.19 51.18 29.15
C LEU A 523 33.86 52.39 28.25
N SER A 524 33.01 53.32 28.72
CA SER A 524 32.62 54.51 27.96
C SER A 524 32.91 55.79 28.75
N ARG A 525 34.16 56.26 28.74
CA ARG A 525 34.53 57.70 28.75
C ARG A 525 36.05 57.93 28.70
N GLY A 526 36.61 57.98 27.49
CA GLY A 526 37.59 58.98 27.07
C GLY A 526 37.00 59.68 25.84
N SER A 527 37.28 60.90 25.41
CA SER A 527 38.27 61.93 25.74
C SER A 527 37.97 63.13 24.82
N THR A 528 38.15 64.38 25.25
CA THR A 528 38.32 65.56 24.37
C THR A 528 39.30 66.54 25.06
N LEU A 529 40.60 66.53 24.70
CA LEU A 529 41.38 67.55 23.94
C LEU A 529 41.61 68.90 24.68
N PRO A 530 42.65 69.73 24.35
CA PRO A 530 44.02 69.44 23.90
C PRO A 530 45.10 70.39 24.54
N GLU A 531 46.34 70.27 24.04
CA GLU A 531 47.37 71.32 23.90
C GLU A 531 48.37 71.68 25.04
N SER A 532 49.64 71.32 24.75
CA SER A 532 50.81 72.22 24.66
C SER A 532 52.00 72.01 25.63
N ALA A 533 53.18 72.01 24.99
CA ALA A 533 54.51 72.41 25.45
C ALA A 533 55.47 71.39 26.12
N SER A 534 56.39 70.89 25.26
CA SER A 534 57.85 71.11 25.37
C SER A 534 58.69 70.31 26.40
N MET A 535 59.50 69.35 25.92
CA MET A 535 60.97 69.48 25.77
C MET A 535 61.74 68.14 25.66
N ARG A 536 62.49 68.03 24.57
CA ARG A 536 63.89 67.56 24.42
C ARG A 536 64.29 66.07 24.55
N ARG A 537 64.74 65.57 23.38
CA ARG A 537 66.06 65.00 23.01
C ARG A 537 66.46 63.58 23.43
N GLU A 538 66.70 62.81 22.36
CA GLU A 538 67.69 61.76 22.09
C GLU A 538 68.93 61.67 23.03
N PHE A 539 69.39 60.44 23.34
CA PHE A 539 70.56 59.81 22.70
C PHE A 539 70.80 58.35 23.18
N ASP A 540 71.44 57.61 22.27
CA ASP A 540 71.87 56.20 22.20
C ASP A 540 72.86 55.62 23.27
N LYS A 541 72.67 54.32 23.58
CA LYS A 541 73.62 53.14 23.69
C LYS A 541 74.88 53.19 24.60
N PRO A 542 75.58 52.05 24.96
CA PRO A 542 75.72 50.77 24.22
C PRO A 542 75.83 49.43 25.02
N ASP A 543 76.03 48.36 24.23
CA ASP A 543 76.11 46.91 24.48
C ASP A 543 77.16 46.38 25.48
N LYS A 544 76.91 45.15 25.99
CA LYS A 544 77.95 44.16 26.34
C LYS A 544 77.59 42.73 25.93
N LEU A 545 78.60 42.10 25.34
CA LEU A 545 78.77 40.79 24.70
C LEU A 545 78.62 39.57 25.64
N ILE A 546 78.11 38.44 25.10
CA ILE A 546 78.49 37.07 25.53
C ILE A 546 78.69 36.17 24.28
N SER A 547 79.83 35.50 24.24
CA SER A 547 80.40 34.61 23.21
C SER A 547 79.73 33.24 23.07
N PRO A 548 79.77 32.58 21.87
CA PRO A 548 79.30 31.20 21.71
C PRO A 548 80.41 30.15 21.80
N ILE A 549 80.08 29.03 22.45
CA ILE A 549 80.86 27.80 22.58
C ILE A 549 80.76 26.99 21.28
N THR A 550 81.92 26.65 20.70
CA THR A 550 82.07 25.75 19.57
C THR A 550 81.88 24.28 19.99
N SER A 551 81.04 23.52 19.29
CA SER A 551 81.16 22.06 19.24
C SER A 551 80.97 21.56 17.81
N ALA A 552 82.06 21.12 17.22
CA ALA A 552 82.11 20.47 15.91
C ALA A 552 81.92 18.96 16.08
N LYS A 553 80.99 18.35 15.32
CA LYS A 553 80.99 16.90 15.05
C LYS A 553 81.15 16.68 13.56
N LYS A 554 82.32 16.17 13.18
CA LYS A 554 82.60 15.51 11.90
C LYS A 554 81.82 14.20 11.85
N ILE A 555 81.10 13.95 10.75
CA ILE A 555 80.68 12.60 10.35
C ILE A 555 81.30 12.35 8.97
N THR A 556 82.06 11.27 8.91
CA THR A 556 82.81 10.75 7.77
C THR A 556 81.88 10.00 6.81
N SER A 557 81.88 10.40 5.53
CA SER A 557 81.36 9.57 4.44
C SER A 557 82.42 8.53 4.05
N LYS A 558 82.08 7.24 4.18
CA LYS A 558 82.82 6.14 3.56
C LYS A 558 82.23 5.86 2.17
N VAL A 559 83.15 5.81 1.22
CA VAL A 559 83.03 5.25 -0.13
C VAL A 559 82.77 3.74 -0.02
N PHE A 560 81.74 3.25 -0.73
CA PHE A 560 81.78 2.15 -1.69
C PHE A 560 80.55 2.21 -2.58
#